data_AF-A0A968F0B8-F1
#
_entry.id   AF-A0A968F0B8-F1
#
_cell.length_a   1.000
_cell.length_b   1.000
_cell.length_c   1.000
_cell.angle_alpha   90.00
_cell.angle_beta   90.00
_cell.angle_gamma   90.00
#
_symmetry.space_group_name_H-M   'P 1'
#
loop_
_entity.id
_entity.type
_entity.pdbx_description
1 polymer ?
#
loop_
_entity_poly.entity_id
_entity_poly.type
_entity_poly.pdbx_seq_one_letter_code
_entity_poly.pdbx_strand_id
1 'polypeptide(L)' 'PYCLPTTIGSLPHTDVEHGTALMFESTPEIPSWVQFPKRTVLENMILQFTEGMPGMVEDGDKFYLDI' A
#
# COMPACT_ATOMS: atom_id res chain seq x y z
N PRO A 1 8.71 21.72 19.00
CA PRO A 1 8.40 20.53 18.19
C PRO A 1 9.55 20.23 17.22
N TYR A 2 9.92 18.95 17.07
CA TYR A 2 11.09 18.53 16.27
C TYR A 2 10.80 18.34 14.77
N CYS A 3 9.52 18.49 14.35
CA CYS A 3 9.08 18.52 12.94
C CYS A 3 9.64 17.39 12.05
N LEU A 4 9.63 16.16 12.56
CA LEU A 4 10.19 14.99 11.86
C LEU A 4 9.38 14.63 10.60
N PRO A 5 10.05 14.19 9.51
CA PRO A 5 9.40 13.83 8.26
C PRO A 5 8.77 12.42 8.30
N THR A 6 7.76 12.20 7.46
CA THR A 6 7.15 10.89 7.17
C THR A 6 6.57 10.89 5.76
N THR A 7 6.15 9.72 5.28
CA THR A 7 5.56 9.51 3.95
C THR A 7 4.08 9.08 4.03
N ILE A 8 3.33 9.27 2.94
CA ILE A 8 1.91 8.87 2.87
C ILE A 8 1.74 7.33 2.80
N GLY A 9 2.69 6.61 2.21
CA GLY A 9 2.71 5.14 2.18
C GLY A 9 2.95 4.54 0.80
N SER A 10 2.19 4.95 -0.23
CA SER A 10 2.31 4.34 -1.56
C SER A 10 3.62 4.70 -2.28
N LEU A 11 4.25 3.72 -2.94
CA LEU A 11 5.46 3.89 -3.73
C LEU A 11 5.31 3.31 -5.15
N PRO A 12 5.85 3.98 -6.20
CA PRO A 12 5.77 3.52 -7.59
C PRO A 12 6.85 2.47 -7.94
N HIS A 13 7.16 1.58 -7.00
CA HIS A 13 8.16 0.51 -7.16
C HIS A 13 7.49 -0.84 -7.41
N THR A 14 8.16 -1.70 -8.17
CA THR A 14 7.78 -3.11 -8.33
C THR A 14 8.67 -4.03 -7.49
N ASP A 15 9.87 -3.57 -7.15
CA ASP A 15 10.79 -4.21 -6.22
C ASP A 15 10.48 -3.77 -4.79
N VAL A 16 9.96 -4.72 -4.00
CA VAL A 16 9.53 -4.51 -2.62
C VAL A 16 10.71 -4.28 -1.70
N GLU A 17 11.80 -5.03 -1.88
CA GLU A 17 12.97 -4.93 -1.00
C GLU A 17 13.62 -3.56 -1.16
N HIS A 18 13.85 -3.15 -2.41
CA HIS A 18 14.42 -1.85 -2.70
C HIS A 18 13.54 -0.70 -2.21
N GLY A 19 12.24 -0.73 -2.51
CA GLY A 19 11.34 0.35 -2.11
C GLY A 19 11.13 0.44 -0.59
N THR A 20 11.14 -0.70 0.11
CA THR A 20 11.04 -0.73 1.57
C THR A 20 12.33 -0.21 2.22
N ALA A 21 13.49 -0.62 1.70
CA ALA A 21 14.77 -0.10 2.16
C ALA A 21 14.85 1.42 2.01
N LEU A 22 14.45 1.96 0.85
CA LEU A 22 14.40 3.39 0.60
C LEU A 22 13.52 4.15 1.60
N MET A 23 12.38 3.58 2.02
CA MET A 23 11.50 4.20 3.03
C MET A 23 12.20 4.28 4.39
N PHE A 24 12.83 3.19 4.84
CA PHE A 24 13.58 3.19 6.10
C PHE A 24 14.79 4.12 6.08
N GLU A 25 15.46 4.25 4.93
CA GLU A 25 16.56 5.20 4.76
C GLU A 25 16.10 6.66 4.75
N SER A 26 14.91 6.94 4.20
CA SER A 26 14.41 8.31 4.00
C SER A 26 13.67 8.89 5.20
N THR A 27 12.90 8.06 5.92
CA THR A 27 12.10 8.48 7.08
C THR A 27 12.25 7.49 8.24
N PRO A 28 13.47 7.38 8.83
CA PRO A 28 13.77 6.35 9.83
C PRO A 28 13.03 6.57 11.15
N GLU A 29 12.71 7.81 11.54
CA GLU A 29 12.04 8.10 12.80
C GLU A 29 10.54 7.80 12.77
N ILE A 30 9.89 8.02 11.62
CA ILE A 30 8.45 7.82 11.44
C ILE A 30 8.22 7.11 10.10
N PRO A 31 8.56 5.80 10.01
CA PRO A 31 8.35 5.02 8.81
C PRO A 31 6.87 4.80 8.51
N SER A 32 6.49 4.82 7.23
CA SER A 32 5.13 4.45 6.80
C SER A 32 5.02 2.97 6.46
N TRP A 33 3.84 2.38 6.60
CA TRP A 33 3.54 1.10 5.96
C TRP A 33 3.48 1.30 4.44
N VAL A 34 4.52 0.82 3.76
CA VAL A 34 4.64 0.99 2.31
C VAL A 34 3.70 0.07 1.56
N GLN A 35 3.05 0.62 0.53
CA GLN A 35 2.23 -0.12 -0.43
C GLN A 35 2.85 0.01 -1.82
N PHE A 36 2.81 -1.06 -2.60
CA PHE A 36 3.31 -1.14 -3.97
C PHE A 36 2.18 -1.36 -5.00
N PRO A 37 1.22 -0.42 -5.19
CA PRO A 37 0.12 -0.55 -6.17
C PRO A 37 0.56 -0.87 -7.60
N LYS A 38 1.78 -0.44 -7.98
CA LYS A 38 2.34 -0.70 -9.31
C LYS A 38 2.75 -2.17 -9.49
N ARG A 39 3.08 -2.87 -8.40
CA ARG A 39 3.47 -4.29 -8.41
C ARG A 39 2.26 -5.20 -8.56
N THR A 40 1.21 -4.93 -7.81
CA THR A 40 -0.01 -5.74 -7.80
C THR A 40 -1.20 -4.91 -7.32
N VAL A 41 -2.36 -5.13 -7.92
CA VAL A 41 -3.62 -4.50 -7.51
C VAL A 41 -4.00 -4.86 -6.07
N LEU A 42 -3.57 -6.02 -5.57
CA LEU A 42 -3.80 -6.48 -4.20
C LEU A 42 -3.17 -5.55 -3.15
N GLU A 43 -2.17 -4.75 -3.54
CA GLU A 43 -1.57 -3.75 -2.67
C GLU A 43 -2.25 -2.38 -2.73
N ASN A 44 -3.38 -2.27 -3.45
CA ASN A 44 -4.24 -1.11 -3.33
C ASN A 44 -4.84 -1.04 -1.92
N MET A 45 -4.93 0.20 -1.42
CA MET A 45 -5.42 0.50 -0.08
C MET A 45 -6.72 -0.22 0.27
N ILE A 46 -7.73 -0.21 -0.62
CA ILE A 46 -9.03 -0.84 -0.32
C ILE A 46 -8.89 -2.36 -0.21
N LEU A 47 -8.20 -3.00 -1.15
CA LEU A 47 -8.13 -4.47 -1.21
C LEU A 47 -7.38 -5.08 -0.02
N GLN A 48 -6.37 -4.38 0.50
CA GLN A 48 -5.65 -4.82 1.70
C GLN A 48 -6.56 -4.92 2.95
N PHE A 49 -7.68 -4.19 2.99
CA PHE A 49 -8.59 -4.18 4.15
C PHE A 49 -9.94 -4.86 3.89
N THR A 50 -10.23 -5.27 2.66
CA THR A 50 -11.51 -5.89 2.28
C THR A 50 -11.41 -7.40 2.05
N GLU A 51 -10.29 -8.01 2.39
CA GLU A 51 -10.13 -9.48 2.30
C GLU A 51 -11.21 -10.17 3.15
N GLY A 52 -11.99 -11.05 2.52
CA GLY A 52 -13.07 -11.80 3.18
C GLY A 52 -14.33 -10.98 3.51
N MET A 53 -14.42 -9.71 3.07
CA MET A 53 -15.63 -8.90 3.26
C MET A 53 -16.81 -9.49 2.45
N PRO A 54 -17.96 -9.78 3.09
CA PRO A 54 -19.16 -10.22 2.37
C PRO A 54 -19.60 -9.18 1.31
N GLY A 55 -19.98 -9.66 0.12
CA GLY A 55 -20.39 -8.80 -0.99
C GLY A 55 -19.22 -8.22 -1.80
N MET A 56 -17.97 -8.48 -1.43
CA MET A 56 -16.83 -8.12 -2.27
C MET A 56 -16.70 -9.10 -3.43
N VAL A 57 -16.75 -8.60 -4.67
CA VAL A 57 -16.65 -9.39 -5.90
C VAL A 57 -15.40 -9.03 -6.69
N GLU A 58 -14.69 -10.05 -7.15
CA GLU A 58 -13.54 -9.95 -8.05
C GLU A 58 -13.97 -10.39 -9.47
N ASP A 59 -13.82 -9.49 -10.44
CA ASP A 59 -14.11 -9.72 -11.86
C ASP A 59 -12.91 -9.29 -12.71
N GLY A 60 -11.94 -10.22 -12.85
CA GLY A 60 -10.66 -9.93 -13.50
C GLY A 60 -9.90 -8.84 -12.76
N ASP A 61 -9.63 -7.72 -13.43
CA ASP A 61 -8.94 -6.56 -12.84
C ASP A 61 -9.87 -5.61 -12.07
N LYS A 62 -11.17 -5.93 -11.96
CA LYS A 62 -12.17 -5.10 -11.30
C LYS A 62 -12.57 -5.69 -9.95
N PHE A 63 -12.76 -4.79 -8.99
CA PHE A 63 -13.24 -5.10 -7.65
C PHE A 63 -14.40 -4.17 -7.32
N TYR A 64 -15.53 -4.73 -6.86
CA TYR A 64 -16.71 -3.96 -6.50
C TYR A 64 -17.53 -4.65 -5.40
N LEU A 65 -18.39 -3.88 -4.76
CA LEU A 65 -19.35 -4.37 -3.79
C LEU A 65 -20.67 -4.69 -4.49
N ASP A 66 -21.14 -5.92 -4.35
CA ASP A 66 -22.49 -6.37 -4.70
C ASP A 66 -23.39 -6.21 -3.46
N ILE A 67 -24.31 -5.24 -3.52
CA ILE A 67 -25.16 -4.78 -2.40
C ILE A 67 -26.62 -4.96 -2.76
#